data_AF-A0A109LMS9-F1
#
_entry.id   AF-A0A109LMS9-F1
#
_cell.length_a   1.000
_cell.length_b   1.000
_cell.length_c   1.000
_cell.angle_alpha   90.00
_cell.angle_beta   90.00
_cell.angle_gamma   90.00
#
_symmetry.space_group_name_H-M   'P 1'
#
loop_
_entity.id
_entity.type
_entity.pdbx_description
1 polymer ?
#
loop_
_entity_poly.entity_id
_entity_poly.type
_entity_poly.pdbx_seq_one_letter_code
_entity_poly.pdbx_strand_id
1 'polypeptide(L)'
;MKSLLIAVAGTALAAGTITTSAIGAETVEAAGPFDKLKKKVKKAKKKAKEAEEVVNTVDAVATGRVGSVGSASGVGPSANGSRCNANRGSNSNSPCTARAPGHAGVAGPTPAKYANATKCANIGVGNAFVARDGNYTFQQGISTEERSGLLDRRPITPTNGCVFEGLGIGDVLYVEFDANKFKKYSYRIQCVSYDGSEQQDNTFGPKIGNYKGKAVMLHTGNSTGYEPTASGSNSSRSAAYDKYMAKRGRAFTTFNFEALHTDKSGTDFYCQWYNRDTGESAIALTYRRGPVGS
;
A
#
# COMPACT_ATOMS: atom_id res chain seq x y z
N MET A 1 -52.14 -30.28 -26.16
CA MET A 1 -52.79 -31.51 -25.68
C MET A 1 -51.71 -32.53 -25.29
N LYS A 2 -51.90 -33.19 -24.13
CA LYS A 2 -51.08 -34.24 -23.45
C LYS A 2 -49.87 -33.70 -22.65
N SER A 3 -50.04 -33.37 -21.36
CA SER A 3 -50.03 -34.23 -20.13
C SER A 3 -48.63 -34.79 -19.81
N LEU A 4 -47.86 -34.19 -18.90
CA LEU A 4 -47.80 -34.36 -17.42
C LEU A 4 -47.25 -35.73 -16.97
N LEU A 5 -46.14 -35.72 -16.23
CA LEU A 5 -45.91 -36.57 -15.06
C LEU A 5 -44.72 -36.05 -14.21
N ILE A 6 -45.00 -35.91 -12.92
CA ILE A 6 -44.11 -35.53 -11.80
C ILE A 6 -43.55 -36.83 -11.20
N ALA A 7 -42.31 -36.80 -10.70
CA ALA A 7 -41.84 -37.77 -9.70
C ALA A 7 -40.96 -37.09 -8.65
N VAL A 8 -41.49 -37.08 -7.43
CA VAL A 8 -40.82 -36.78 -6.16
C VAL A 8 -40.39 -38.11 -5.55
N ALA A 9 -39.17 -38.19 -5.01
CA ALA A 9 -38.81 -39.19 -4.01
C ALA A 9 -37.66 -38.66 -3.14
N GLY A 10 -37.96 -38.44 -1.87
CA GLY A 10 -36.97 -38.24 -0.81
C GLY A 10 -36.70 -39.53 -0.04
N THR A 11 -35.61 -39.55 0.72
CA THR A 11 -35.25 -40.39 1.90
C THR A 11 -33.72 -40.28 2.05
N ALA A 12 -33.08 -40.27 3.21
CA ALA A 12 -33.45 -40.17 4.62
C ALA A 12 -32.18 -39.74 5.39
N LEU A 13 -32.34 -39.00 6.48
CA LEU A 13 -31.30 -38.70 7.46
C LEU A 13 -31.04 -39.94 8.33
N ALA A 14 -29.77 -40.32 8.52
CA ALA A 14 -29.36 -41.26 9.55
C ALA A 14 -28.30 -40.60 10.45
N ALA A 15 -28.72 -40.33 11.69
CA ALA A 15 -27.86 -39.93 12.79
C ALA A 15 -27.11 -41.16 13.32
N GLY A 16 -25.79 -41.05 13.43
CA GLY A 16 -24.92 -42.05 14.07
C GLY A 16 -24.28 -41.48 15.32
N THR A 17 -24.70 -42.00 16.47
CA THR A 17 -24.16 -41.78 17.82
C THR A 17 -22.70 -42.24 17.93
N ILE A 18 -21.88 -41.45 18.63
CA ILE A 18 -20.49 -41.80 18.98
C ILE A 18 -20.51 -42.42 20.38
N THR A 19 -20.19 -43.70 20.49
CA THR A 19 -19.82 -44.37 21.74
C THR A 19 -18.30 -44.46 21.83
N THR A 20 -17.78 -44.05 22.98
CA THR A 20 -16.39 -44.21 23.42
C THR A 20 -16.12 -45.62 23.93
N SER A 21 -15.02 -46.23 23.50
CA SER A 21 -14.25 -47.15 24.32
C SER A 21 -12.77 -47.14 23.89
N ALA A 22 -11.90 -47.15 24.89
CA ALA A 22 -10.46 -47.12 24.77
C ALA A 22 -9.86 -48.53 24.75
N ILE A 23 -8.60 -48.60 24.30
CA ILE A 23 -7.47 -49.47 24.72
C ILE A 23 -6.77 -50.08 23.49
N GLY A 24 -5.46 -49.88 23.42
CA GLY A 24 -4.56 -50.56 22.50
C GLY A 24 -3.41 -49.65 22.04
N ALA A 25 -2.35 -49.58 22.85
CA ALA A 25 -1.09 -48.95 22.46
C ALA A 25 -0.24 -49.97 21.71
N GLU A 26 0.06 -49.72 20.43
CA GLU A 26 1.28 -50.21 19.78
C GLU A 26 1.79 -49.16 18.79
N THR A 27 3.07 -48.82 18.93
CA THR A 27 3.83 -47.90 18.10
C THR A 27 4.18 -48.55 16.77
N VAL A 28 3.70 -47.99 15.66
CA VAL A 28 4.31 -48.17 14.33
C VAL A 28 4.35 -46.81 13.63
N GLU A 29 5.56 -46.31 13.42
CA GLU A 29 5.83 -45.14 12.57
C GLU A 29 5.44 -45.45 11.13
N ALA A 30 4.33 -44.88 10.68
CA ALA A 30 4.03 -44.70 9.26
C ALA A 30 3.20 -43.43 9.11
N ALA A 31 3.71 -42.47 8.31
CA ALA A 31 3.04 -41.22 7.98
C ALA A 31 1.72 -41.49 7.25
N GLY A 32 0.63 -41.61 8.01
CA GLY A 32 -0.70 -41.94 7.52
C GLY A 32 -1.56 -40.72 7.15
N PRO A 33 -2.65 -40.94 6.39
CA PRO A 33 -3.58 -39.91 5.87
C PRO A 33 -4.27 -39.05 6.95
N PHE A 34 -4.12 -39.41 8.23
CA PHE A 34 -4.67 -38.71 9.38
C PHE A 34 -3.95 -37.39 9.72
N ASP A 35 -2.71 -37.17 9.31
CA ASP A 35 -2.02 -35.88 9.56
C ASP A 35 -2.54 -34.73 8.70
N LYS A 36 -2.98 -35.04 7.47
CA LYS A 36 -3.69 -34.08 6.62
C LYS A 36 -5.06 -33.73 7.23
N LEU A 37 -5.72 -34.70 7.85
CA LEU A 37 -6.97 -34.49 8.60
C LEU A 37 -6.75 -33.68 9.87
N LYS A 38 -5.72 -33.96 10.67
CA LYS A 38 -5.35 -33.14 11.86
C LYS A 38 -5.04 -31.69 11.48
N LYS A 39 -4.30 -31.46 10.38
CA LYS A 39 -4.05 -30.09 9.87
C LYS A 39 -5.33 -29.40 9.39
N LYS A 40 -6.24 -30.12 8.73
CA LYS A 40 -7.54 -29.58 8.30
C LYS A 40 -8.47 -29.29 9.49
N VAL A 41 -8.51 -30.16 10.50
CA VAL A 41 -9.28 -29.95 11.74
C VAL A 41 -8.71 -28.78 12.54
N LYS A 42 -7.38 -28.63 12.62
CA LYS A 42 -6.75 -27.46 13.26
C LYS A 42 -7.04 -26.15 12.52
N LYS A 43 -7.08 -26.18 11.17
CA LYS A 43 -7.51 -25.04 10.34
C LYS A 43 -9.00 -24.74 10.52
N ALA A 44 -9.86 -25.75 10.63
CA ALA A 44 -11.29 -25.59 10.86
C ALA A 44 -11.59 -25.05 12.26
N LYS A 45 -10.88 -25.54 13.30
CA LYS A 45 -10.96 -24.99 14.66
C LYS A 45 -10.48 -23.54 14.73
N LYS A 46 -9.45 -23.16 13.98
CA LYS A 46 -8.99 -21.77 13.88
C LYS A 46 -10.03 -20.88 13.20
N LYS A 47 -10.64 -21.33 12.09
CA LYS A 47 -11.72 -20.61 11.39
C LYS A 47 -13.00 -20.52 12.21
N ALA A 48 -13.33 -21.54 13.02
CA ALA A 48 -14.46 -21.51 13.93
C ALA A 48 -14.24 -20.50 15.07
N LYS A 49 -13.01 -20.40 15.59
CA LYS A 49 -12.65 -19.38 16.59
C LYS A 49 -12.70 -17.95 16.02
N GLU A 50 -12.26 -17.78 14.77
CA GLU A 50 -12.39 -16.51 14.03
C GLU A 50 -13.86 -16.16 13.73
N ALA A 51 -14.73 -17.15 13.50
CA ALA A 51 -16.16 -16.94 13.31
C ALA A 51 -16.90 -16.60 14.61
N GLU A 52 -16.51 -17.18 15.75
CA GLU A 52 -17.04 -16.84 17.08
C GLU A 52 -16.70 -15.39 17.49
N GLU A 53 -15.52 -14.90 17.09
CA GLU A 53 -15.10 -13.51 17.29
C GLU A 53 -15.91 -12.53 16.42
N VAL A 54 -16.28 -12.93 15.20
CA VAL A 54 -17.17 -12.15 14.32
C VAL A 54 -18.60 -12.11 14.88
N VAL A 55 -19.12 -13.21 15.42
CA VAL A 55 -20.48 -13.24 16.00
C VAL A 55 -20.59 -12.32 17.23
N ASN A 56 -19.58 -12.29 18.11
CA ASN A 56 -19.53 -11.34 19.24
C ASN A 56 -19.46 -9.87 18.80
N THR A 57 -18.94 -9.62 17.58
CA THR A 57 -18.86 -8.27 17.00
C THR A 57 -20.23 -7.81 16.48
N VAL A 58 -21.08 -8.73 16.01
CA VAL A 58 -22.43 -8.41 15.51
C VAL A 58 -23.40 -8.09 16.66
N ASP A 59 -23.31 -8.78 17.81
CA ASP A 59 -24.13 -8.47 19.00
C ASP A 59 -23.79 -7.11 19.65
N ALA A 60 -22.54 -6.65 19.52
CA ALA A 60 -22.12 -5.32 19.98
C ALA A 60 -22.70 -4.18 19.10
N VAL A 61 -22.96 -4.45 17.82
CA VAL A 61 -23.59 -3.51 16.88
C VAL A 61 -25.11 -3.41 17.13
N ALA A 62 -25.75 -4.51 17.54
CA ALA A 62 -27.18 -4.54 17.84
C ALA A 62 -27.58 -3.81 19.15
N THR A 63 -26.63 -3.56 20.06
CA THR A 63 -26.90 -3.01 21.40
C THR A 63 -26.55 -1.52 21.57
N GLY A 64 -26.18 -0.80 20.49
CA GLY A 64 -26.21 0.67 20.46
C GLY A 64 -25.24 1.40 21.40
N ARG A 65 -24.14 0.79 21.82
CA ARG A 65 -23.07 1.48 22.56
C ARG A 65 -22.08 2.15 21.59
N VAL A 66 -22.30 3.43 21.31
CA VAL A 66 -21.33 4.29 20.63
C VAL A 66 -20.20 4.63 21.59
N GLY A 67 -19.01 4.08 21.37
CA GLY A 67 -17.81 4.42 22.13
C GLY A 67 -16.58 3.61 21.71
N SER A 68 -15.63 4.27 21.05
CA SER A 68 -14.29 3.80 20.70
C SER A 68 -14.21 2.65 19.68
N VAL A 69 -13.99 3.02 18.42
CA VAL A 69 -13.74 2.08 17.31
C VAL A 69 -12.34 1.47 17.49
N GLY A 70 -12.30 0.32 18.14
CA GLY A 70 -11.11 -0.50 18.30
C GLY A 70 -10.77 -1.32 17.05
N SER A 71 -9.48 -1.29 16.70
CA SER A 71 -8.74 -2.31 15.94
C SER A 71 -9.20 -2.60 14.50
N ALA A 72 -8.74 -1.76 13.58
CA ALA A 72 -8.62 -2.10 12.17
C ALA A 72 -7.84 -3.41 11.97
N SER A 73 -8.51 -4.36 11.33
CA SER A 73 -7.97 -5.63 10.86
C SER A 73 -6.73 -5.42 9.98
N GLY A 74 -5.67 -6.20 10.24
CA GLY A 74 -4.62 -6.45 9.24
C GLY A 74 -3.29 -5.71 9.36
N VAL A 75 -2.90 -5.18 10.52
CA VAL A 75 -1.55 -4.64 10.71
C VAL A 75 -0.55 -5.78 10.93
N GLY A 76 0.53 -5.83 10.16
CA GLY A 76 1.67 -6.65 10.53
C GLY A 76 2.98 -6.19 9.94
N PRO A 77 4.08 -6.75 10.45
CA PRO A 77 5.42 -6.35 10.06
C PRO A 77 5.61 -6.50 8.55
N SER A 78 6.28 -5.54 7.95
CA SER A 78 6.90 -5.70 6.64
C SER A 78 7.74 -6.98 6.63
N ALA A 79 7.88 -7.63 5.47
CA ALA A 79 8.68 -8.85 5.29
C ALA A 79 10.14 -8.72 5.81
N ASN A 80 10.62 -7.50 6.03
CA ASN A 80 11.96 -7.18 6.54
C ASN A 80 12.01 -6.70 8.01
N GLY A 81 10.95 -6.93 8.81
CA GLY A 81 10.96 -6.55 10.23
C GLY A 81 10.95 -5.05 10.51
N SER A 82 10.72 -4.19 9.51
CA SER A 82 10.55 -2.75 9.73
C SER A 82 9.17 -2.47 10.35
N ARG A 83 9.16 -1.66 11.41
CA ARG A 83 7.97 -1.19 12.15
C ARG A 83 7.24 -0.04 11.42
N CYS A 84 7.30 0.01 10.10
CA CYS A 84 6.49 0.95 9.33
C CYS A 84 5.10 0.32 9.08
N ASN A 85 4.05 1.12 8.83
CA ASN A 85 2.77 0.54 8.40
C ASN A 85 2.90 0.14 6.94
N ALA A 86 3.47 -1.05 6.73
CA ALA A 86 3.45 -1.67 5.45
C ALA A 86 2.11 -2.32 5.21
N ASN A 87 1.51 -2.02 4.06
CA ASN A 87 0.38 -2.79 3.61
C ASN A 87 0.84 -4.25 3.40
N ARG A 88 0.27 -5.18 4.18
CA ARG A 88 0.61 -6.62 4.19
C ARG A 88 0.51 -7.28 2.81
N GLY A 89 -0.24 -6.71 1.86
CA GLY A 89 -0.38 -7.20 0.48
C GLY A 89 0.58 -6.56 -0.53
N SER A 90 1.43 -5.62 -0.10
CA SER A 90 2.22 -4.82 -1.01
C SER A 90 3.51 -5.49 -1.43
N ASN A 91 3.69 -5.60 -2.74
CA ASN A 91 4.85 -6.21 -3.38
C ASN A 91 5.84 -5.15 -3.91
N SER A 92 5.78 -3.92 -3.39
CA SER A 92 6.72 -2.84 -3.71
C SER A 92 8.00 -3.01 -2.88
N ASN A 93 9.11 -2.46 -3.36
CA ASN A 93 10.36 -2.49 -2.58
C ASN A 93 10.20 -1.48 -1.43
N SER A 94 10.10 -1.95 -0.19
CA SER A 94 9.75 -1.11 0.98
C SER A 94 8.40 -0.38 0.85
N PRO A 95 7.28 -1.12 0.96
CA PRO A 95 5.96 -0.51 0.95
C PRO A 95 5.68 0.01 2.36
N CYS A 96 6.26 1.14 2.73
CA CYS A 96 5.99 1.75 4.03
C CYS A 96 5.11 2.98 3.81
N THR A 97 3.91 2.99 4.39
CA THR A 97 3.03 4.17 4.38
C THR A 97 2.63 4.58 5.78
N ALA A 98 1.97 5.73 5.90
CA ALA A 98 1.52 6.25 7.19
C ALA A 98 0.30 5.49 7.67
N ARG A 99 0.22 5.35 9.00
CA ARG A 99 -0.99 4.93 9.70
C ARG A 99 -2.11 5.94 9.43
N ALA A 100 -3.34 5.47 9.68
CA ALA A 100 -4.59 6.21 9.64
C ALA A 100 -4.59 7.50 10.52
N PRO A 101 -5.61 8.37 10.43
CA PRO A 101 -5.56 9.78 10.80
C PRO A 101 -5.17 9.97 12.27
N GLY A 102 -4.07 10.71 12.49
CA GLY A 102 -3.42 10.87 13.79
C GLY A 102 -1.92 11.17 13.70
N HIS A 103 -1.27 10.93 12.56
CA HIS A 103 0.12 11.33 12.28
C HIS A 103 0.23 12.79 11.75
N ALA A 104 -0.64 13.67 12.24
CA ALA A 104 -1.11 14.83 11.51
C ALA A 104 -0.10 15.98 11.42
N GLY A 105 0.76 15.97 10.40
CA GLY A 105 1.44 17.18 9.94
C GLY A 105 2.05 17.00 8.55
N VAL A 106 1.77 17.96 7.67
CA VAL A 106 2.56 18.18 6.47
C VAL A 106 3.64 19.21 6.79
N ALA A 107 4.71 19.23 6.00
CA ALA A 107 5.68 20.33 6.14
C ALA A 107 5.00 21.68 5.95
N GLY A 108 5.50 22.69 6.67
CA GLY A 108 5.16 24.08 6.40
C GLY A 108 5.59 24.52 4.99
N PRO A 109 5.24 25.75 4.58
CA PRO A 109 5.65 26.29 3.28
C PRO A 109 7.17 26.30 3.12
N THR A 110 7.66 26.24 1.88
CA THR A 110 9.09 26.27 1.60
C THR A 110 9.72 27.54 2.18
N PRO A 111 10.76 27.44 3.03
CA PRO A 111 11.49 28.59 3.50
C PRO A 111 12.11 29.38 2.34
N ALA A 112 12.06 30.72 2.42
CA ALA A 112 12.53 31.61 1.35
C ALA A 112 13.98 31.32 0.91
N LYS A 113 14.86 30.93 1.86
CA LYS A 113 16.25 30.55 1.55
C LYS A 113 16.35 29.39 0.55
N TYR A 114 15.45 28.41 0.63
CA TYR A 114 15.41 27.28 -0.29
C TYR A 114 14.67 27.63 -1.58
N ALA A 115 13.55 28.35 -1.49
CA ALA A 115 12.82 28.82 -2.66
C ALA A 115 13.73 29.64 -3.60
N ASN A 116 14.53 30.56 -3.05
CA ASN A 116 15.42 31.43 -3.82
C ASN A 116 16.66 30.70 -4.36
N ALA A 117 17.13 29.66 -3.67
CA ALA A 117 18.27 28.86 -4.10
C ALA A 117 17.90 27.85 -5.20
N THR A 118 16.61 27.54 -5.37
CA THR A 118 16.16 26.45 -6.21
C THR A 118 16.03 26.85 -7.66
N LYS A 119 16.77 26.13 -8.52
CA LYS A 119 16.70 26.25 -9.97
C LYS A 119 16.09 24.97 -10.54
N CYS A 120 14.98 25.08 -11.25
CA CYS A 120 14.34 23.92 -11.87
C CYS A 120 15.00 23.58 -13.21
N ALA A 121 15.30 22.30 -13.42
CA ALA A 121 15.91 21.76 -14.64
C ALA A 121 14.93 21.73 -15.83
N ASN A 122 13.67 22.15 -15.66
CA ASN A 122 12.64 22.24 -16.69
C ASN A 122 12.49 20.95 -17.54
N ILE A 123 12.51 19.80 -16.87
CA ILE A 123 12.42 18.47 -17.48
C ILE A 123 11.01 18.07 -17.94
N GLY A 124 10.10 19.04 -18.04
CA GLY A 124 8.73 18.82 -18.50
C GLY A 124 7.89 18.05 -17.48
N VAL A 125 7.87 18.50 -16.22
CA VAL A 125 6.98 17.96 -15.18
C VAL A 125 5.54 17.98 -15.69
N GLY A 126 4.88 16.83 -15.60
CA GLY A 126 3.53 16.58 -16.09
C GLY A 126 2.56 16.29 -14.96
N ASN A 127 1.70 15.27 -15.15
CA ASN A 127 0.76 14.83 -14.15
C ASN A 127 1.48 14.45 -12.85
N ALA A 128 0.97 14.94 -11.72
CA ALA A 128 1.48 14.63 -10.39
C ALA A 128 0.33 14.49 -9.41
N PHE A 129 0.49 13.56 -8.46
CA PHE A 129 -0.46 13.37 -7.38
C PHE A 129 0.25 12.89 -6.12
N VAL A 130 -0.36 13.18 -4.99
CA VAL A 130 -0.06 12.52 -3.72
C VAL A 130 -1.04 11.38 -3.54
N ALA A 131 -0.55 10.21 -3.16
CA ALA A 131 -1.35 9.01 -2.94
C ALA A 131 -0.90 8.27 -1.67
N ARG A 132 -1.66 7.25 -1.31
CA ARG A 132 -1.34 6.32 -0.22
C ARG A 132 -1.27 4.90 -0.76
N ASP A 133 -0.30 4.11 -0.32
CA ASP A 133 -0.31 2.66 -0.57
C ASP A 133 -1.41 2.03 0.28
N GLY A 134 -2.32 1.35 -0.38
CA GLY A 134 -3.48 0.71 0.24
C GLY A 134 -3.94 -0.51 -0.54
N ASN A 135 -4.87 -1.27 0.05
CA ASN A 135 -5.49 -2.41 -0.61
C ASN A 135 -6.78 -1.99 -1.30
N TYR A 136 -7.01 -2.60 -2.46
CA TYR A 136 -8.27 -2.55 -3.17
C TYR A 136 -8.70 -3.97 -3.53
N THR A 137 -9.99 -4.13 -3.80
CA THR A 137 -10.56 -5.40 -4.21
C THR A 137 -11.01 -5.34 -5.66
N PHE A 138 -11.14 -6.50 -6.29
CA PHE A 138 -11.75 -6.66 -7.61
C PHE A 138 -12.40 -8.05 -7.71
N GLN A 139 -13.39 -8.18 -8.58
CA GLN A 139 -14.06 -9.45 -8.83
C GLN A 139 -13.29 -10.25 -9.88
N GLN A 140 -13.02 -11.53 -9.57
CA GLN A 140 -12.47 -12.50 -10.51
C GLN A 140 -13.41 -13.73 -10.56
N GLY A 141 -14.39 -13.66 -11.46
CA GLY A 141 -15.50 -14.61 -11.48
C GLY A 141 -16.39 -14.39 -10.26
N ILE A 142 -16.54 -15.42 -9.41
CA ILE A 142 -17.29 -15.34 -8.14
C ILE A 142 -16.38 -15.02 -6.94
N SER A 143 -15.06 -14.95 -7.12
CA SER A 143 -14.09 -14.65 -6.06
C SER A 143 -13.84 -13.15 -5.96
N THR A 144 -13.82 -12.63 -4.74
CA THR A 144 -13.30 -11.30 -4.44
C THR A 144 -11.81 -11.43 -4.14
N GLU A 145 -10.98 -10.84 -4.99
CA GLU A 145 -9.54 -10.80 -4.83
C GLU A 145 -9.10 -9.46 -4.23
N GLU A 146 -8.00 -9.45 -3.48
CA GLU A 146 -7.40 -8.25 -2.90
C GLU A 146 -5.99 -8.03 -3.45
N ARG A 147 -5.66 -6.78 -3.79
CA ARG A 147 -4.31 -6.36 -4.22
C ARG A 147 -3.98 -4.98 -3.68
N SER A 148 -2.68 -4.63 -3.67
CA SER A 148 -2.22 -3.29 -3.30
C SER A 148 -2.01 -2.35 -4.50
N GLY A 149 -2.08 -1.06 -4.23
CA GLY A 149 -1.75 0.01 -5.17
C GLY A 149 -1.75 1.40 -4.51
N LEU A 150 -1.47 2.43 -5.31
CA LEU A 150 -1.54 3.83 -4.92
C LEU A 150 -2.97 4.33 -5.05
N LEU A 151 -3.59 4.54 -3.89
CA LEU A 151 -4.98 4.94 -3.69
C LEU A 151 -5.08 6.38 -3.15
N ASP A 152 -6.31 6.87 -3.00
CA ASP A 152 -6.64 8.21 -2.50
C ASP A 152 -5.87 9.32 -3.24
N ARG A 153 -5.79 9.18 -4.57
CA ARG A 153 -4.99 10.06 -5.42
C ARG A 153 -5.52 11.48 -5.37
N ARG A 154 -4.73 12.40 -4.80
CA ARG A 154 -4.99 13.82 -4.78
C ARG A 154 -4.06 14.51 -5.78
N PRO A 155 -4.59 15.10 -6.87
CA PRO A 155 -3.78 15.88 -7.81
C PRO A 155 -3.02 16.99 -7.08
N ILE A 156 -1.79 17.23 -7.50
CA ILE A 156 -0.96 18.32 -6.98
C ILE A 156 -0.21 19.00 -8.12
N THR A 157 -0.05 20.32 -8.02
CA THR A 157 0.69 21.13 -8.98
C THR A 157 1.96 21.64 -8.31
N PRO A 158 3.13 21.54 -8.96
CA PRO A 158 4.35 22.12 -8.40
C PRO A 158 4.32 23.65 -8.42
N THR A 159 4.84 24.28 -7.38
CA THR A 159 5.21 25.69 -7.40
C THR A 159 6.56 25.86 -8.11
N ASN A 160 6.76 27.01 -8.74
CA ASN A 160 7.98 27.34 -9.51
C ASN A 160 8.40 26.27 -10.54
N GLY A 161 7.45 25.47 -11.05
CA GLY A 161 7.67 24.47 -12.09
C GLY A 161 8.27 23.13 -11.64
N CYS A 162 8.78 22.99 -10.40
CA CYS A 162 9.31 21.72 -9.90
C CYS A 162 9.25 21.50 -8.37
N VAL A 163 8.67 22.44 -7.60
CA VAL A 163 8.64 22.36 -6.12
C VAL A 163 7.29 21.82 -5.64
N PHE A 164 7.29 20.71 -4.91
CA PHE A 164 6.08 20.10 -4.33
C PHE A 164 6.05 20.33 -2.82
N GLU A 165 5.08 21.10 -2.34
CA GLU A 165 5.02 21.49 -0.94
C GLU A 165 3.99 20.68 -0.16
N GLY A 166 4.20 20.61 1.16
CA GLY A 166 3.21 20.09 2.09
C GLY A 166 3.02 18.58 1.99
N LEU A 167 4.13 17.84 1.91
CA LEU A 167 4.11 16.38 2.04
C LEU A 167 4.30 15.97 3.51
N GLY A 168 3.78 14.82 3.86
CA GLY A 168 3.97 14.20 5.18
C GLY A 168 4.55 12.81 5.08
N ILE A 169 4.90 12.23 6.24
CA ILE A 169 5.17 10.80 6.33
C ILE A 169 4.01 10.02 5.74
N GLY A 170 4.35 9.01 4.95
CA GLY A 170 3.43 8.05 4.36
C GLY A 170 2.70 8.51 3.12
N ASP A 171 2.92 9.75 2.70
CA ASP A 171 2.58 10.19 1.37
C ASP A 171 3.48 9.48 0.35
N VAL A 172 2.89 9.18 -0.79
CA VAL A 172 3.63 8.80 -1.99
C VAL A 172 3.39 9.89 -3.02
N LEU A 173 4.42 10.68 -3.27
CA LEU A 173 4.40 11.64 -4.38
C LEU A 173 4.70 10.86 -5.67
N TYR A 174 3.78 10.89 -6.62
CA TYR A 174 3.96 10.41 -7.99
C TYR A 174 4.13 11.61 -8.92
N VAL A 175 5.11 11.56 -9.82
CA VAL A 175 5.33 12.63 -10.81
C VAL A 175 5.70 12.04 -12.17
N GLU A 176 5.06 12.55 -13.22
CA GLU A 176 5.42 12.32 -14.62
C GLU A 176 6.40 13.37 -15.15
N PHE A 177 7.28 12.96 -16.06
CA PHE A 177 8.22 13.83 -16.78
C PHE A 177 8.24 13.52 -18.27
N ASP A 178 8.79 14.43 -19.06
CA ASP A 178 9.23 14.10 -20.42
C ASP A 178 10.30 13.00 -20.37
N ALA A 179 10.07 11.89 -21.07
CA ALA A 179 10.93 10.71 -20.98
C ALA A 179 12.35 10.96 -21.49
N ASN A 180 12.51 11.82 -22.50
CA ASN A 180 13.79 12.10 -23.13
C ASN A 180 14.65 13.01 -22.25
N LYS A 181 14.04 14.04 -21.66
CA LYS A 181 14.70 14.93 -20.70
C LYS A 181 15.05 14.21 -19.40
N PHE A 182 14.16 13.33 -18.93
CA PHE A 182 14.35 12.60 -17.69
C PHE A 182 15.58 11.68 -17.71
N LYS A 183 15.76 10.89 -18.78
CA LYS A 183 16.83 9.89 -18.91
C LYS A 183 18.23 10.49 -19.06
N LYS A 184 18.35 11.79 -19.29
CA LYS A 184 19.62 12.44 -19.63
C LYS A 184 20.58 12.58 -18.44
N TYR A 185 20.06 12.57 -17.21
CA TYR A 185 20.83 12.98 -16.03
C TYR A 185 20.84 11.93 -14.92
N SER A 186 21.93 11.92 -14.15
CA SER A 186 22.05 11.14 -12.91
C SER A 186 21.68 12.02 -11.72
N TYR A 187 20.47 11.83 -11.19
CA TYR A 187 19.97 12.65 -10.09
C TYR A 187 20.41 12.13 -8.73
N ARG A 188 20.70 13.05 -7.81
CA ARG A 188 20.95 12.77 -6.40
C ARG A 188 19.89 13.46 -5.55
N ILE A 189 19.49 12.83 -4.45
CA ILE A 189 18.64 13.46 -3.46
C ILE A 189 19.49 13.98 -2.31
N GLN A 190 19.18 15.19 -1.87
CA GLN A 190 19.68 15.80 -0.65
C GLN A 190 18.50 16.40 0.09
N CYS A 191 18.37 16.11 1.38
CA CYS A 191 17.39 16.75 2.23
C CYS A 191 18.07 17.46 3.40
N VAL A 192 17.59 18.64 3.72
CA VAL A 192 18.08 19.47 4.83
C VAL A 192 16.89 19.94 5.64
N SER A 193 16.96 19.87 6.97
CA SER A 193 15.92 20.39 7.84
C SER A 193 15.78 21.91 7.67
N TYR A 194 14.61 22.47 7.96
CA TYR A 194 14.35 23.89 7.76
C TYR A 194 15.29 24.81 8.55
N ASP A 195 15.71 24.40 9.75
CA ASP A 195 16.70 25.08 10.58
C ASP A 195 18.15 24.82 10.13
N GLY A 196 18.40 23.81 9.29
CA GLY A 196 19.72 23.39 8.81
C GLY A 196 20.49 22.48 9.75
N SER A 197 19.90 22.04 10.86
CA SER A 197 20.56 21.20 11.87
C SER A 197 20.73 19.74 11.44
N GLU A 198 19.86 19.25 10.54
CA GLU A 198 19.84 17.87 10.07
C GLU A 198 19.99 17.79 8.56
N GLN A 199 20.77 16.81 8.10
CA GLN A 199 20.84 16.43 6.69
C GLN A 199 20.52 14.96 6.56
N GLN A 200 19.74 14.62 5.53
CA GLN A 200 19.49 13.25 5.16
C GLN A 200 20.07 12.96 3.80
N ASP A 201 20.77 11.83 3.75
CA ASP A 201 21.31 11.25 2.54
C ASP A 201 20.27 10.34 1.87
N ASN A 202 20.69 9.60 0.85
CA ASN A 202 19.88 8.60 0.15
C ASN A 202 19.44 7.41 1.04
N THR A 203 20.04 7.24 2.21
CA THR A 203 19.70 6.15 3.14
C THR A 203 18.50 6.54 3.99
N PHE A 204 18.54 7.74 4.57
CA PHE A 204 17.51 8.25 5.49
C PHE A 204 16.49 9.20 4.85
N GLY A 205 16.74 9.61 3.60
CA GLY A 205 15.81 10.40 2.80
C GLY A 205 14.71 9.56 2.14
N PRO A 206 13.83 10.21 1.37
CA PRO A 206 12.71 9.55 0.70
C PRO A 206 13.17 8.42 -0.23
N LYS A 207 12.44 7.30 -0.24
CA LYS A 207 12.70 6.23 -1.20
C LYS A 207 12.20 6.64 -2.57
N ILE A 208 13.08 6.57 -3.57
CA ILE A 208 12.78 7.02 -4.93
C ILE A 208 12.54 5.82 -5.84
N GLY A 209 11.47 5.87 -6.63
CA GLY A 209 11.14 4.88 -7.65
C GLY A 209 10.81 3.48 -7.09
N ASN A 210 10.41 3.41 -5.83
CA ASN A 210 10.10 2.18 -5.12
C ASN A 210 8.73 1.58 -5.52
N TYR A 211 7.79 2.42 -5.95
CA TYR A 211 6.54 1.99 -6.59
C TYR A 211 6.71 1.87 -8.11
N LYS A 212 6.18 0.79 -8.68
CA LYS A 212 6.26 0.47 -10.12
C LYS A 212 4.89 0.62 -10.78
N GLY A 213 4.84 0.44 -12.10
CA GLY A 213 3.62 0.61 -12.89
C GLY A 213 2.42 -0.16 -12.35
N LYS A 214 2.62 -1.37 -11.81
CA LYS A 214 1.57 -2.16 -11.13
C LYS A 214 0.88 -1.45 -9.96
N ALA A 215 1.55 -0.51 -9.29
CA ALA A 215 0.98 0.23 -8.17
C ALA A 215 0.11 1.40 -8.65
N VAL A 216 0.35 1.91 -9.87
CA VAL A 216 -0.42 3.01 -10.46
C VAL A 216 -1.52 2.50 -11.39
N MET A 217 -1.23 1.52 -12.23
CA MET A 217 -2.22 0.83 -13.07
C MET A 217 -2.85 -0.30 -12.27
N LEU A 218 -4.02 -0.03 -11.70
CA LEU A 218 -4.76 -1.00 -10.89
C LEU A 218 -5.38 -2.09 -11.78
N HIS A 219 -5.84 -3.17 -11.13
CA HIS A 219 -6.56 -4.21 -11.86
C HIS A 219 -7.85 -3.66 -12.46
N THR A 220 -8.23 -4.13 -13.65
CA THR A 220 -9.53 -3.80 -14.25
C THR A 220 -10.67 -4.32 -13.37
N GLY A 221 -11.69 -3.49 -13.16
CA GLY A 221 -12.77 -3.79 -12.20
C GLY A 221 -12.38 -3.58 -10.73
N ASN A 222 -11.36 -2.77 -10.46
CA ASN A 222 -11.01 -2.38 -9.10
C ASN A 222 -12.14 -1.61 -8.43
N SER A 223 -12.27 -1.79 -7.12
CA SER A 223 -13.29 -1.14 -6.29
C SER A 223 -13.16 0.38 -6.17
N THR A 224 -12.03 0.97 -6.60
CA THR A 224 -11.78 2.41 -6.46
C THR A 224 -12.13 3.22 -7.70
N GLY A 225 -12.45 2.57 -8.82
CA GLY A 225 -12.79 3.22 -10.08
C GLY A 225 -11.63 3.96 -10.76
N TYR A 226 -10.37 3.69 -10.38
CA TYR A 226 -9.23 4.39 -10.98
C TYR A 226 -8.89 3.86 -12.35
N GLU A 227 -8.58 4.78 -13.26
CA GLU A 227 -8.04 4.53 -14.59
C GLU A 227 -6.66 5.20 -14.77
N PRO A 228 -5.81 4.73 -15.71
CA PRO A 228 -6.00 3.55 -16.55
C PRO A 228 -5.86 2.23 -15.75
N THR A 229 -6.54 1.17 -16.20
CA THR A 229 -6.45 -0.18 -15.62
C THR A 229 -5.85 -1.22 -16.58
N ALA A 230 -5.43 -2.35 -16.02
CA ALA A 230 -5.08 -3.53 -16.79
C ALA A 230 -5.35 -4.82 -16.01
N SER A 231 -5.78 -5.88 -16.71
CA SER A 231 -5.94 -7.22 -16.15
C SER A 231 -4.62 -7.98 -16.05
N GLY A 232 -4.64 -9.11 -15.34
CA GLY A 232 -3.55 -10.08 -15.31
C GLY A 232 -2.64 -9.96 -14.10
N SER A 233 -1.40 -10.44 -14.23
CA SER A 233 -0.42 -10.45 -13.13
C SER A 233 0.14 -9.05 -12.82
N ASN A 234 0.86 -8.90 -11.71
CA ASN A 234 1.60 -7.68 -11.39
C ASN A 234 2.59 -7.28 -12.50
N SER A 235 3.30 -8.24 -13.10
CA SER A 235 4.22 -7.97 -14.22
C SER A 235 3.47 -7.51 -15.47
N SER A 236 2.31 -8.10 -15.76
CA SER A 236 1.45 -7.73 -16.90
C SER A 236 0.98 -6.28 -16.78
N ARG A 237 0.53 -5.86 -15.58
CA ARG A 237 0.09 -4.47 -15.34
C ARG A 237 1.25 -3.47 -15.40
N SER A 238 2.40 -3.81 -14.83
CA SER A 238 3.59 -2.94 -14.97
C SER A 238 3.95 -2.74 -16.43
N ALA A 239 4.02 -3.80 -17.23
CA ALA A 239 4.33 -3.70 -18.66
C ALA A 239 3.26 -2.92 -19.44
N ALA A 240 1.98 -3.10 -19.10
CA ALA A 240 0.89 -2.31 -19.69
C ALA A 240 1.04 -0.81 -19.35
N TYR A 241 1.45 -0.50 -18.12
CA TYR A 241 1.69 0.88 -17.70
C TYR A 241 2.91 1.49 -18.37
N ASP A 242 4.01 0.74 -18.50
CA ASP A 242 5.20 1.20 -19.21
C ASP A 242 4.87 1.53 -20.68
N LYS A 243 4.05 0.71 -21.34
CA LYS A 243 3.54 0.99 -22.70
C LYS A 243 2.64 2.23 -22.74
N TYR A 244 1.74 2.38 -21.75
CA TYR A 244 0.88 3.56 -21.63
C TYR A 244 1.70 4.85 -21.49
N MET A 245 2.77 4.83 -20.69
CA MET A 245 3.68 5.94 -20.49
C MET A 245 4.52 6.23 -21.74
N ALA A 246 5.08 5.18 -22.37
CA ALA A 246 5.87 5.30 -23.58
C ALA A 246 5.07 5.92 -24.74
N LYS A 247 3.79 5.52 -24.92
CA LYS A 247 2.89 6.11 -25.93
C LYS A 247 2.68 7.61 -25.73
N ARG A 248 2.74 8.08 -24.49
CA ARG A 248 2.60 9.49 -24.12
C ARG A 248 3.93 10.25 -24.13
N GLY A 249 5.06 9.60 -24.45
CA GLY A 249 6.39 10.17 -24.35
C GLY A 249 6.79 10.52 -22.90
N ARG A 250 6.17 9.86 -21.92
CA ARG A 250 6.37 10.16 -20.49
C ARG A 250 7.17 9.08 -19.78
N ALA A 251 7.87 9.48 -18.74
CA ALA A 251 8.37 8.61 -17.69
C ALA A 251 7.75 9.04 -16.35
N PHE A 252 7.82 8.20 -15.32
CA PHE A 252 7.42 8.60 -13.97
C PHE A 252 8.45 8.17 -12.94
N THR A 253 8.40 8.83 -11.80
CA THR A 253 9.05 8.38 -10.57
C THR A 253 8.10 8.54 -9.40
N THR A 254 8.44 7.91 -8.28
CA THR A 254 7.74 8.10 -7.00
C THR A 254 8.70 8.48 -5.90
N PHE A 255 8.23 9.25 -4.93
CA PHE A 255 8.94 9.53 -3.68
C PHE A 255 8.08 9.02 -2.53
N ASN A 256 8.62 8.09 -1.76
CA ASN A 256 7.97 7.51 -0.60
C ASN A 256 8.63 8.01 0.69
N PHE A 257 7.83 8.60 1.57
CA PHE A 257 8.29 9.15 2.84
C PHE A 257 8.02 8.15 3.96
N GLU A 258 8.91 7.18 4.13
CA GLU A 258 8.71 6.09 5.08
C GLU A 258 8.76 6.57 6.53
N ALA A 259 7.92 6.00 7.38
CA ALA A 259 8.04 6.19 8.83
C ALA A 259 9.26 5.41 9.36
N LEU A 260 10.19 6.11 10.01
CA LEU A 260 11.34 5.48 10.66
C LEU A 260 11.14 5.48 12.19
N HIS A 261 11.64 4.43 12.83
CA HIS A 261 11.53 4.27 14.29
C HIS A 261 12.36 5.30 15.08
N THR A 262 13.24 6.03 14.40
CA THR A 262 14.06 7.12 14.96
C THR A 262 13.40 8.48 14.82
N ASP A 263 12.20 8.56 14.25
CA ASP A 263 11.51 9.82 14.02
C ASP A 263 11.08 10.43 15.35
N LYS A 264 11.77 11.50 15.74
CA LYS A 264 11.40 12.37 16.86
C LYS A 264 10.60 13.54 16.29
N SER A 265 9.61 14.02 17.06
CA SER A 265 8.87 15.28 16.90
C SER A 265 8.97 15.99 15.54
N GLY A 266 7.86 16.04 14.79
CA GLY A 266 7.69 16.71 13.49
C GLY A 266 8.77 17.70 13.03
N THR A 267 9.81 17.22 12.33
CA THR A 267 10.86 18.04 11.70
C THR A 267 10.53 18.24 10.23
N ASP A 268 10.55 19.49 9.77
CA ASP A 268 10.32 19.83 8.36
C ASP A 268 11.63 19.82 7.57
N PHE A 269 11.62 19.11 6.45
CA PHE A 269 12.73 18.99 5.53
C PHE A 269 12.42 19.63 4.19
N TYR A 270 13.44 20.28 3.63
CA TYR A 270 13.50 20.63 2.23
C TYR A 270 14.40 19.62 1.51
N CYS A 271 13.86 18.97 0.48
CA CYS A 271 14.61 18.03 -0.35
C CYS A 271 14.77 18.55 -1.76
N GLN A 272 15.97 18.39 -2.30
CA GLN A 272 16.29 18.62 -3.69
C GLN A 272 16.65 17.29 -4.35
N TRP A 273 15.95 16.94 -5.42
CA TRP A 273 16.35 15.86 -6.32
C TRP A 273 16.94 16.48 -7.58
N TYR A 274 18.26 16.56 -7.63
CA TYR A 274 18.99 17.46 -8.50
C TYR A 274 19.99 16.75 -9.38
N ASN A 275 20.28 17.34 -10.54
CA ASN A 275 21.38 16.94 -11.39
C ASN A 275 22.71 17.35 -10.72
N ARG A 276 23.58 16.38 -10.44
CA ARG A 276 24.87 16.63 -9.79
C ARG A 276 25.77 17.59 -10.56
N ASP A 277 25.65 17.63 -11.88
CA ASP A 277 26.53 18.42 -12.73
C ASP A 277 26.11 19.89 -12.80
N THR A 278 24.80 20.16 -12.80
CA THR A 278 24.26 21.53 -12.95
C THR A 278 23.75 22.14 -11.65
N GLY A 279 23.52 21.32 -10.62
CA GLY A 279 22.86 21.76 -9.38
C GLY A 279 21.35 22.02 -9.54
N GLU A 280 20.78 21.82 -10.73
CA GLU A 280 19.38 22.08 -11.01
C GLU A 280 18.49 20.93 -10.56
N SER A 281 17.36 21.27 -9.94
CA SER A 281 16.34 20.34 -9.46
C SER A 281 15.51 19.78 -10.61
N ALA A 282 15.49 18.45 -10.75
CA ALA A 282 14.38 17.79 -11.44
C ALA A 282 13.08 17.98 -10.66
N ILE A 283 13.18 17.82 -9.34
CA ILE A 283 12.13 18.06 -8.36
C ILE A 283 12.77 18.67 -7.12
N ALA A 284 12.05 19.57 -6.47
CA ALA A 284 12.26 19.81 -5.06
C ALA A 284 10.95 19.58 -4.30
N LEU A 285 11.04 19.33 -3.01
CA LEU A 285 9.86 19.05 -2.21
C LEU A 285 10.06 19.39 -0.75
N THR A 286 8.96 19.65 -0.06
CA THR A 286 8.94 19.78 1.39
C THR A 286 8.21 18.62 2.01
N TYR A 287 8.77 18.05 3.07
CA TYR A 287 8.08 16.99 3.79
C TYR A 287 8.38 17.03 5.29
N ARG A 288 7.38 16.69 6.10
CA ARG A 288 7.54 16.55 7.54
C ARG A 288 7.90 15.12 7.90
N ARG A 289 8.91 14.95 8.75
CA ARG A 289 9.31 13.68 9.35
C ARG A 289 8.89 13.65 10.82
N GLY A 290 8.25 12.56 11.24
CA GLY A 290 7.69 12.34 12.57
C GLY A 290 6.22 12.79 12.69
N PRO A 291 5.45 12.19 13.61
CA PRO A 291 4.12 12.70 13.96
C PRO A 291 4.24 14.09 14.61
N VAL A 292 3.19 14.90 14.48
CA VAL A 292 3.02 16.06 15.37
C VAL A 292 2.77 15.51 16.77
N GLY A 293 3.50 16.03 17.76
CA GLY A 293 3.39 15.61 19.14
C GLY A 293 1.94 15.64 19.60
N SER A 294 1.52 14.56 20.25
CA SER A 294 0.36 14.49 21.13
C SER A 294 0.46 15.49 22.26
#